data_AF-A0ABD2MZ02-F1
#
_entry.id   AF-A0ABD2MZ02-F1
#
_cell.length_a   1.000
_cell.length_b   1.000
_cell.length_c   1.000
_cell.angle_alpha   90.00
_cell.angle_beta   90.00
_cell.angle_gamma   90.00
#
_symmetry.space_group_name_H-M   'P 1'
#
loop_
_entity.id
_entity.type
_entity.pdbx_description
1 polymer ?
#
loop_
_entity_poly.entity_id
_entity_poly.type
_entity_poly.pdbx_seq_one_letter_code
_entity_poly.pdbx_strand_id
1 'polypeptide(L)' 'MDKAARDNYSNQKNSNNDAYKTSRGESVAAPGYLGSKSDTQNRCEQLNPNNQKYADSRKN' A
#
# COMPACT_ATOMS: atom_id res chain seq x y z
N MET A 1 12.99 -8.65 27.91
CA MET A 1 12.37 -7.61 27.07
C MET A 1 12.60 -6.27 27.76
N ASP A 2 13.46 -5.43 27.19
CA ASP A 2 13.78 -4.11 27.74
C ASP A 2 12.59 -3.14 27.57
N LYS A 3 12.48 -2.14 28.44
CA LYS A 3 11.40 -1.14 28.43
C LYS A 3 11.32 -0.43 27.08
N ALA A 4 12.46 -0.05 26.53
CA ALA A 4 12.54 0.59 25.22
C ALA A 4 11.96 -0.29 24.10
N ALA A 5 12.21 -1.61 24.15
CA ALA A 5 11.67 -2.54 23.15
C ALA A 5 10.14 -2.64 23.23
N ARG A 6 9.57 -2.60 24.45
CA ARG A 6 8.11 -2.60 24.64
C ARG A 6 7.47 -1.31 24.17
N ASP A 7 8.09 -0.17 24.49
CA ASP A 7 7.58 1.14 24.10
C ASP A 7 7.63 1.30 22.56
N ASN A 8 8.70 0.85 21.91
CA ASN A 8 8.80 0.81 20.45
C ASN A 8 7.73 -0.08 19.81
N TYR A 9 7.53 -1.29 20.36
CA TYR A 9 6.49 -2.19 19.87
C TYR A 9 5.10 -1.56 20.01
N SER A 10 4.79 -0.98 21.17
CA SER A 10 3.53 -0.28 21.41
C SER A 10 3.34 0.90 20.45
N ASN A 11 4.38 1.69 20.19
CA ASN A 11 4.33 2.82 19.25
C ASN A 11 4.08 2.36 17.80
N GLN A 12 4.67 1.24 17.38
CA GLN A 12 4.41 0.64 16.07
C GLN A 12 3.01 0.02 15.93
N LYS A 13 2.29 -0.20 17.03
CA LYS A 13 0.92 -0.75 17.04
C LYS A 13 -0.17 0.29 17.30
N ASN A 14 0.20 1.51 17.69
CA ASN A 14 -0.74 2.58 17.94
C ASN A 14 -0.99 3.40 16.67
N SER A 15 -2.18 3.29 16.06
CA SER A 15 -2.54 3.98 14.82
C SER A 15 -2.42 5.51 14.87
N ASN A 16 -2.49 6.09 16.08
CA ASN A 16 -2.37 7.52 16.27
C ASN A 16 -0.91 7.98 16.42
N ASN A 17 0.03 7.06 16.56
CA ASN A 17 1.46 7.35 16.64
C ASN A 17 2.08 7.37 15.23
N ASP A 18 2.97 8.31 14.97
CA ASP A 18 3.64 8.44 13.67
C ASP A 18 4.49 7.22 13.32
N ALA A 19 5.05 6.52 14.32
CA ALA A 19 5.76 5.26 14.10
C ALA A 19 4.89 4.18 13.45
N TYR A 20 3.58 4.16 13.73
CA TYR A 20 2.63 3.26 13.06
C TYR A 20 2.43 3.65 11.59
N LYS A 21 2.24 4.95 11.31
CA LYS A 21 2.07 5.45 9.94
C LYS A 21 3.28 5.12 9.08
N THR A 22 4.48 5.41 9.58
CA THR A 22 5.73 5.04 8.91
C THR A 22 5.87 3.52 8.74
N SER A 23 5.52 2.72 9.76
CA SER A 23 5.54 1.25 9.67
C SER A 23 4.58 0.69 8.62
N ARG A 24 3.50 1.41 8.29
CA ARG A 24 2.53 1.02 7.26
C ARG A 24 2.89 1.56 5.87
N GLY A 25 4.01 2.26 5.73
CA GLY A 25 4.36 2.95 4.49
C GLY A 25 3.47 4.17 4.23
N GLU A 26 2.71 4.63 5.23
CA GLU A 26 2.02 5.93 5.20
C GLU A 26 3.07 7.02 5.47
N SER A 27 3.94 7.24 4.50
CA SER A 27 4.77 8.43 4.44
C SER A 27 3.84 9.65 4.33
N VAL A 28 4.03 10.64 5.19
CA VAL A 28 3.43 11.98 5.06
C VAL A 28 3.62 12.45 3.61
N ALA A 29 2.55 12.37 2.84
CA ALA A 29 2.45 12.78 1.44
C ALA A 29 3.70 12.49 0.58
N ALA A 30 3.95 11.23 0.25
CA ALA A 30 4.07 11.02 -1.19
C ALA A 30 2.65 11.22 -1.72
N PRO A 31 2.35 12.20 -2.60
CA PRO A 31 1.07 12.18 -3.31
C PRO A 31 0.98 10.75 -3.82
N GLY A 32 -0.10 10.06 -3.42
CA GLY A 32 -0.24 8.64 -3.72
C GLY A 32 0.12 8.42 -5.18
N TYR A 33 0.62 7.25 -5.52
CA TYR A 33 0.84 6.86 -6.91
C TYR A 33 -0.52 6.90 -7.63
N LEU A 34 -1.03 8.12 -7.92
CA LEU A 34 -1.90 8.46 -8.99
C LEU A 34 -1.00 8.27 -10.18
N GLY A 35 -0.78 6.99 -10.51
CA GLY A 35 -0.39 6.64 -11.84
C GLY A 35 -1.25 7.46 -12.78
N SER A 36 -0.65 7.91 -13.87
CA SER A 36 -1.33 8.66 -14.92
C SER A 36 -2.71 8.04 -15.22
N LYS A 37 -3.65 8.80 -15.79
CA LYS A 37 -4.97 8.23 -16.17
C LYS A 37 -4.82 6.89 -16.91
N SER A 38 -3.79 6.76 -17.75
CA SER A 38 -3.40 5.53 -18.42
C SER A 38 -2.92 4.41 -17.49
N ASP A 39 -2.12 4.69 -16.46
CA ASP A 39 -1.69 3.67 -15.48
C ASP A 39 -2.87 3.16 -14.65
N THR A 40 -3.75 4.09 -14.23
CA THR A 40 -4.95 3.73 -13.48
C THR A 40 -5.89 2.89 -14.34
N GLN A 41 -6.12 3.31 -15.59
CA GLN A 41 -6.91 2.54 -16.54
C GLN A 41 -6.31 1.17 -16.83
N ASN A 42 -5.01 1.09 -17.09
CA ASN A 42 -4.33 -0.17 -17.36
C ASN A 42 -4.45 -1.13 -16.17
N ARG A 43 -4.27 -0.64 -14.94
CA ARG A 43 -4.50 -1.44 -13.72
C ARG A 43 -5.96 -1.90 -13.62
N CYS A 44 -6.93 -1.03 -13.89
CA CYS A 44 -8.34 -1.41 -13.88
C CYS A 44 -8.64 -2.51 -14.91
N GLU A 45 -8.11 -2.42 -16.12
CA GLU A 45 -8.30 -3.41 -17.19
C GLU A 45 -7.63 -4.75 -16.86
N GLN A 46 -6.45 -4.72 -16.24
CA GLN A 46 -5.75 -5.93 -15.77
C GLN A 46 -6.43 -6.60 -14.57
N LEU A 47 -7.29 -5.88 -13.83
CA LEU A 47 -8.02 -6.38 -12.66
C LEU A 47 -9.48 -6.73 -12.95
N ASN A 48 -9.99 -6.40 -14.14
CA ASN A 48 -11.38 -6.69 -14.53
C ASN A 48 -11.49 -8.07 -15.20
N PRO A 49 -12.11 -9.08 -14.56
CA PRO A 49 -12.21 -10.44 -15.12
C PRO A 49 -12.93 -10.54 -16.46
N ASN A 50 -13.78 -9.56 -16.79
CA ASN A 50 -14.51 -9.50 -18.05
C ASN A 50 -13.70 -8.82 -19.18
N ASN A 51 -12.47 -8.36 -18.88
CA ASN A 51 -11.59 -7.72 -19.85
C ASN A 51 -10.50 -8.71 -20.32
N GLN A 52 -10.21 -8.71 -21.62
CA GLN A 52 -9.17 -9.54 -22.21
C GLN A 52 -7.80 -9.34 -21.55
N LYS A 53 -7.47 -8.11 -21.13
CA LYS A 53 -6.22 -7.80 -20.43
C LYS A 53 -6.06 -8.53 -19.09
N TYR A 54 -7.17 -8.86 -18.41
CA TYR A 54 -7.13 -9.70 -17.22
C TYR A 54 -6.80 -11.16 -17.58
N ALA A 55 -7.41 -11.70 -18.64
CA ALA A 55 -7.10 -13.06 -19.08
C ALA A 55 -5.62 -13.19 -19.48
N ASP A 56 -5.08 -12.17 -20.16
CA ASP A 56 -3.68 -12.16 -20.59
C ASP A 56 -2.71 -11.92 -19.44
N SER A 57 -3.08 -11.14 -18.41
CA SER A 57 -2.26 -10.97 -17.20
C SER A 57 -2.16 -12.22 -16.32
N ARG A 58 -3.06 -13.20 -16.53
CA ARG A 58 -3.11 -14.47 -15.78
C ARG A 58 -2.47 -15.64 -16.52
N LYS A 59 -2.13 -15.47 -17.79
CA LYS A 59 -1.38 -16.43 -18.59
C LYS A 59 0.12 -16.19 -18.35
N ASN A 60 0.66 -16.77 -17.29
CA ASN A 60 2.10 -16.99 -17.14
C ASN A 60 2.50 -18.25 -17.89
#